data_AF-A0A1H7DEW2-F1
#
_entry.id   AF-A0A1H7DEW2-F1
#
_cell.length_a   1.000
_cell.length_b   1.000
_cell.length_c   1.000
_cell.angle_alpha   90.00
_cell.angle_beta   90.00
_cell.angle_gamma   90.00
#
_symmetry.space_group_name_H-M   'P 1'
#
loop_
_entity.id
_entity.type
_entity.pdbx_description
1 polymer ?
#
loop_
_entity_poly.entity_id
_entity_poly.type
_entity_poly.pdbx_seq_one_letter_code
_entity_poly.pdbx_strand_id
1 'polypeptide(L)'
;MSAVRRAVEFLVTRLLRSRLGVALGIAVLVLGVVGGARLVAGPPDPTAGLSNRPSEPITTVHPTTGDDGAISTTTTPSPVTRPGEPTPELVAERFVTAWLGRPGQTAEDWHETLRPLSTAALTEKFTGVDQADVPTGAVTDDPTLRPRGESFVEALIPLDTGQLRLELVAPDGRWLVDAVDWSRDE
;
A
#
# COMPACT_ATOMS: atom_id res chain seq x y z
N MET A 1 58.66 -21.14 -46.45
CA MET A 1 57.36 -21.32 -45.78
C MET A 1 57.30 -20.54 -44.45
N SER A 2 57.48 -19.21 -44.47
CA SER A 2 57.48 -18.39 -43.23
C SER A 2 56.73 -17.06 -43.37
N ALA A 3 56.59 -16.52 -44.58
CA ALA A 3 55.84 -15.29 -44.82
C ALA A 3 54.32 -15.46 -44.67
N VAL A 4 53.76 -16.58 -45.14
CA VAL A 4 52.30 -16.86 -45.07
C VAL A 4 51.86 -17.07 -43.61
N ARG A 5 52.66 -17.74 -42.79
CA ARG A 5 52.36 -17.96 -41.37
C ARG A 5 52.35 -16.66 -40.56
N ARG A 6 53.32 -15.77 -40.82
CA ARG A 6 53.39 -14.43 -40.20
C ARG A 6 52.22 -13.53 -40.63
N ALA A 7 51.78 -13.61 -41.90
CA ALA A 7 50.65 -12.82 -42.37
C ALA A 7 49.32 -13.24 -41.72
N VAL A 8 49.13 -14.54 -41.48
CA VAL A 8 47.93 -15.08 -40.80
C VAL A 8 47.91 -14.71 -39.31
N GLU A 9 49.04 -14.82 -38.60
CA GLU A 9 49.14 -14.40 -37.19
C GLU A 9 48.88 -12.90 -37.00
N PHE A 10 49.35 -12.05 -37.91
CA PHE A 10 49.13 -10.61 -37.85
C PHE A 10 47.67 -10.21 -38.12
N LEU A 11 46.97 -10.96 -38.98
CA LEU A 11 45.54 -10.73 -39.26
C LEU A 11 44.67 -11.18 -38.08
N VAL A 12 44.98 -12.34 -37.48
CA VAL A 12 44.25 -12.90 -36.34
C VAL A 12 44.42 -12.00 -35.10
N THR A 13 45.65 -11.60 -34.77
CA THR A 13 45.89 -10.73 -33.59
C THR A 13 45.31 -9.32 -33.75
N ARG A 14 45.24 -8.78 -34.97
CA ARG A 14 44.62 -7.47 -35.23
C ARG A 14 43.09 -7.52 -35.22
N LEU A 15 42.48 -8.65 -35.63
CA LEU A 15 41.04 -8.83 -35.60
C LEU A 15 40.52 -9.04 -34.18
N LEU A 16 41.24 -9.80 -33.34
CA LEU A 16 40.93 -10.01 -31.91
C LEU A 16 41.01 -8.74 -31.05
N ARG A 17 41.72 -7.71 -31.49
CA ARG A 17 41.82 -6.41 -30.79
C ARG A 17 40.78 -5.39 -31.22
N SER A 18 39.95 -5.72 -32.21
CA SER A 18 38.83 -4.89 -32.64
C SER A 18 37.54 -5.29 -31.91
N ARG A 19 36.66 -4.32 -31.64
CA ARG A 19 35.35 -4.56 -31.02
C ARG A 19 34.55 -5.64 -31.78
N LEU A 20 34.70 -5.71 -33.10
CA LEU A 20 34.00 -6.67 -33.95
C LEU A 20 34.53 -8.11 -33.76
N GLY A 21 35.84 -8.29 -33.63
CA GLY A 21 36.42 -9.62 -33.39
C GLY A 21 36.08 -10.16 -32.00
N VAL A 22 36.04 -9.28 -30.99
CA VAL A 22 35.57 -9.65 -29.65
C VAL A 22 34.10 -10.06 -29.68
N ALA A 23 33.23 -9.30 -30.37
CA ALA A 23 31.82 -9.62 -30.50
C ALA A 23 31.60 -10.98 -31.20
N LEU A 24 32.32 -11.25 -32.28
CA LEU A 24 32.26 -12.54 -32.98
C LEU A 24 32.77 -13.70 -32.12
N GLY A 25 33.88 -13.49 -31.37
CA GLY A 25 34.39 -14.49 -30.44
C GLY A 25 33.39 -14.85 -29.35
N ILE A 26 32.74 -13.85 -28.75
CA ILE A 26 31.68 -14.05 -27.75
C ILE A 26 30.48 -14.77 -28.37
N ALA A 27 30.04 -14.39 -29.56
CA ALA A 27 28.91 -15.02 -30.23
C ALA A 27 29.14 -16.52 -30.48
N VAL A 28 30.34 -16.89 -30.94
CA VAL A 28 30.73 -18.30 -31.14
C VAL A 28 30.78 -19.05 -29.81
N LEU A 29 31.35 -18.45 -28.77
CA LEU A 29 31.40 -19.04 -27.43
C LEU A 29 29.99 -19.33 -26.89
N VAL A 30 29.11 -18.33 -26.93
CA VAL A 30 27.73 -18.44 -26.43
C VAL A 30 26.96 -19.50 -27.20
N LEU A 31 27.04 -19.49 -28.54
CA LEU A 31 26.38 -20.51 -29.38
C LEU A 31 26.92 -21.92 -29.08
N GLY A 32 28.22 -22.07 -28.84
CA GLY A 32 28.84 -23.34 -28.47
C GLY A 32 28.33 -23.86 -27.12
N VAL A 33 28.32 -23.01 -26.09
CA VAL A 33 27.85 -23.39 -24.75
C VAL A 33 26.36 -23.71 -24.76
N VAL A 34 25.53 -22.85 -25.36
CA VAL A 34 24.08 -23.04 -25.42
C VAL A 34 23.72 -24.26 -26.27
N GLY A 35 24.37 -24.43 -27.42
CA GLY A 35 24.17 -25.58 -28.29
C GLY A 35 24.57 -26.89 -27.61
N GLY A 36 25.74 -26.94 -26.98
CA GLY A 36 26.20 -28.10 -26.22
C GLY A 36 25.26 -28.46 -25.07
N ALA A 37 24.84 -27.46 -24.28
CA ALA A 37 23.88 -27.66 -23.20
C ALA A 37 22.54 -28.19 -23.71
N ARG A 38 22.04 -27.68 -24.85
CA ARG A 38 20.79 -28.17 -25.49
C ARG A 38 20.89 -29.61 -25.98
N LEU A 39 22.05 -30.04 -26.46
CA LEU A 39 22.27 -31.44 -26.86
C LEU A 39 22.26 -32.40 -25.67
N VAL A 40 22.77 -31.96 -24.50
CA VAL A 40 22.78 -32.75 -23.26
C VAL A 40 21.40 -32.76 -22.59
N ALA A 41 20.70 -31.62 -22.57
CA ALA A 41 19.42 -31.48 -21.88
C ALA A 41 18.23 -32.12 -22.64
N GLY A 42 18.37 -32.40 -23.93
CA GLY A 42 17.29 -32.94 -24.76
C GLY A 42 16.20 -31.91 -25.08
N PRO A 43 15.16 -32.30 -25.85
CA PRO A 43 14.05 -31.42 -26.19
C PRO A 43 13.31 -30.92 -24.94
N PRO A 44 12.95 -29.63 -24.86
CA PRO A 44 12.18 -29.14 -23.73
C PRO A 44 10.82 -29.83 -23.67
N ASP A 45 10.48 -30.41 -22.53
CA ASP A 45 9.17 -31.03 -22.30
C ASP A 45 8.10 -29.92 -22.23
N PRO A 46 7.14 -29.87 -23.17
CA PRO A 46 6.11 -28.83 -23.22
C PRO A 46 5.16 -28.84 -22.02
N THR A 47 5.24 -29.86 -21.15
CA THR A 47 4.37 -30.00 -19.98
C THR A 47 5.03 -29.56 -18.65
N ALA A 48 6.34 -29.27 -18.66
CA ALA A 48 7.15 -29.03 -17.45
C ALA A 48 6.80 -27.75 -16.64
N GLY A 49 5.77 -26.99 -17.03
CA GLY A 49 5.33 -25.79 -16.31
C GLY A 49 3.82 -25.65 -16.15
N LEU A 50 3.01 -26.66 -16.54
CA LEU A 50 1.55 -26.52 -16.62
C LEU A 50 0.77 -27.36 -15.59
N SER A 51 1.44 -28.15 -14.74
CA SER A 51 0.76 -28.98 -13.75
C SER A 51 0.82 -28.39 -12.36
N ASN A 52 -0.06 -27.42 -12.07
CA ASN A 52 -0.39 -27.01 -10.71
C ASN A 52 -1.52 -27.87 -10.10
N ARG A 53 -1.72 -29.09 -10.63
CA ARG A 53 -2.77 -29.99 -10.14
C ARG A 53 -2.34 -30.53 -8.76
N PRO A 54 -3.12 -30.27 -7.69
CA PRO A 54 -2.85 -30.87 -6.39
C PRO A 54 -2.79 -32.39 -6.54
N SER A 55 -1.73 -33.00 -6.00
CA SER A 55 -1.54 -34.46 -6.02
C SER A 55 -2.41 -35.19 -5.00
N GLU A 56 -3.10 -34.44 -4.14
CA GLU A 56 -3.95 -34.92 -3.06
C GLU A 56 -5.39 -34.42 -3.25
N PRO A 57 -6.41 -35.14 -2.74
CA PRO A 57 -7.79 -34.68 -2.77
C PRO A 57 -7.94 -33.34 -2.03
N ILE A 58 -8.60 -32.36 -2.64
CA ILE A 58 -8.96 -31.11 -1.96
C ILE A 58 -9.96 -31.47 -0.86
N THR A 59 -9.54 -31.36 0.40
CA THR A 59 -10.44 -31.53 1.54
C THR A 59 -11.29 -30.27 1.67
N THR A 60 -12.57 -30.34 1.32
CA THR A 60 -13.48 -29.22 1.52
C THR A 60 -14.09 -29.33 2.92
N VAL A 61 -13.83 -28.34 3.76
CA VAL A 61 -14.61 -28.14 5.01
C VAL A 61 -15.91 -27.41 4.67
N HIS A 62 -16.97 -27.67 5.43
CA HIS A 62 -18.19 -26.88 5.30
C HIS A 62 -17.85 -25.42 5.64
N PRO A 63 -18.35 -24.42 4.89
CA PRO A 63 -17.92 -23.02 5.01
C PRO A 63 -18.14 -22.41 6.40
N THR A 64 -18.96 -23.05 7.24
CA THR A 64 -19.24 -22.65 8.63
C THR A 64 -18.52 -23.50 9.68
N THR A 65 -17.70 -24.48 9.28
CA THR A 65 -16.93 -25.28 10.24
C THR A 65 -15.73 -24.46 10.70
N GLY A 66 -15.71 -24.15 11.99
CA GLY A 66 -14.73 -23.21 12.56
C GLY A 66 -15.15 -21.75 12.46
N ASP A 67 -16.42 -21.47 12.16
CA ASP A 67 -17.00 -20.14 12.29
C ASP A 67 -17.16 -19.80 13.78
N ASP A 68 -16.11 -19.22 14.35
CA ASP A 68 -16.06 -18.67 15.70
C ASP A 68 -16.49 -17.19 15.75
N GLY A 69 -17.07 -16.68 14.66
CA GLY A 69 -17.63 -15.35 14.57
C GLY A 69 -18.85 -15.18 15.48
N ALA A 70 -18.76 -14.24 16.42
CA ALA A 70 -19.93 -13.83 17.20
C ALA A 70 -20.97 -13.18 16.28
N ILE A 71 -22.11 -13.84 16.05
CA ILE A 71 -23.26 -13.24 15.40
C ILE A 71 -23.91 -12.28 16.41
N SER A 72 -23.46 -11.04 16.46
CA SER A 72 -24.06 -10.00 17.30
C SER A 72 -25.45 -9.63 16.79
N THR A 73 -26.49 -10.23 17.37
CA THR A 73 -27.90 -9.88 17.16
C THR A 73 -28.38 -8.75 18.09
N THR A 74 -27.47 -8.03 18.73
CA THR A 74 -27.79 -6.94 19.66
C THR A 74 -27.77 -5.59 18.94
N THR A 75 -28.77 -4.75 19.22
CA THR A 75 -28.76 -3.32 18.86
C THR A 75 -27.40 -2.72 19.22
N THR A 76 -26.72 -2.11 18.24
CA THR A 76 -25.45 -1.43 18.48
C THR A 76 -25.62 -0.40 19.59
N PRO A 77 -24.85 -0.49 20.69
CA PRO A 77 -25.03 0.44 21.80
C PRO A 77 -24.70 1.87 21.37
N SER A 78 -25.43 2.83 21.93
CA SER A 78 -25.26 4.25 21.61
C SER A 78 -23.97 4.80 22.22
N PRO A 79 -23.32 5.79 21.58
CA PRO A 79 -22.10 6.40 22.10
C PRO A 79 -22.34 7.09 23.44
N VAL A 80 -21.39 6.96 24.37
CA VAL A 80 -21.45 7.55 25.71
C VAL A 80 -20.38 8.64 25.83
N THR A 81 -20.82 9.86 26.09
CA THR A 81 -19.95 11.03 26.29
C THR A 81 -19.93 11.42 27.76
N ARG A 82 -18.75 11.70 28.30
CA ARG A 82 -18.60 12.22 29.67
C ARG A 82 -19.30 13.59 29.78
N PRO A 83 -20.00 13.88 30.89
CA PRO A 83 -20.60 15.19 31.11
C PRO A 83 -19.59 16.33 30.93
N GLY A 84 -19.93 17.33 30.12
CA GLY A 84 -19.09 18.50 29.83
C GLY A 84 -18.07 18.31 28.70
N GLU A 85 -17.86 17.09 28.21
CA GLU A 85 -17.03 16.83 27.02
C GLU A 85 -17.85 16.98 25.73
N PRO A 86 -17.21 17.32 24.60
CA PRO A 86 -17.88 17.42 23.30
C PRO A 86 -18.37 16.04 22.84
N THR A 87 -19.50 16.04 22.11
CA THR A 87 -20.03 14.86 21.42
C THR A 87 -19.09 14.39 20.30
N PRO A 88 -19.18 13.12 19.86
CA PRO A 88 -18.35 12.63 18.76
C PRO A 88 -18.57 13.44 17.47
N GLU A 89 -19.80 13.87 17.19
CA GLU A 89 -20.15 14.76 16.07
C GLU A 89 -19.30 16.04 16.10
N LEU A 90 -19.33 16.75 17.23
CA LEU A 90 -18.63 18.01 17.39
C LEU A 90 -17.11 17.85 17.34
N VAL A 91 -16.58 16.71 17.82
CA VAL A 91 -15.15 16.39 17.68
C VAL A 91 -14.79 16.14 16.22
N ALA A 92 -15.61 15.40 15.48
CA ALA A 92 -15.40 15.14 14.05
C ALA A 92 -15.41 16.44 13.23
N GLU A 93 -16.38 17.32 13.47
CA GLU A 93 -16.47 18.64 12.82
C GLU A 93 -15.24 19.53 13.12
N ARG A 94 -14.85 19.60 14.39
CA ARG A 94 -13.65 20.36 14.80
C ARG A 94 -12.39 19.78 14.18
N PHE A 95 -12.29 18.46 14.14
CA PHE A 95 -11.16 17.77 13.55
C PHE A 95 -11.09 18.05 12.05
N VAL A 96 -12.20 17.92 11.31
CA VAL A 96 -12.18 18.17 9.86
C VAL A 96 -11.86 19.62 9.52
N THR A 97 -12.34 20.56 10.35
CA THR A 97 -11.98 21.98 10.22
C THR A 97 -10.47 22.20 10.41
N ALA A 98 -9.87 21.55 11.42
CA ALA A 98 -8.43 21.61 11.64
C ALA A 98 -7.63 20.88 10.54
N TRP A 99 -8.14 19.75 10.07
CA TRP A 99 -7.56 18.92 9.01
C TRP A 99 -7.43 19.68 7.69
N LEU A 100 -8.51 20.35 7.26
CA LEU A 100 -8.50 21.19 6.07
C LEU A 100 -7.57 22.40 6.22
N GLY A 101 -7.32 22.81 7.47
CA GLY A 101 -6.39 23.86 7.86
C GLY A 101 -6.71 25.22 7.25
N ARG A 102 -5.72 26.11 7.23
CA ARG A 102 -5.86 27.48 6.69
C ARG A 102 -4.80 27.76 5.62
N PRO A 103 -5.07 28.63 4.63
CA PRO A 103 -4.06 29.01 3.65
C PRO A 103 -2.80 29.58 4.32
N GLY A 104 -1.63 29.04 3.96
CA GLY A 104 -0.34 29.48 4.49
C GLY A 104 -0.05 29.06 5.94
N GLN A 105 -0.82 28.11 6.49
CA GLN A 105 -0.51 27.50 7.78
C GLN A 105 0.74 26.62 7.66
N THR A 106 1.60 26.64 8.69
CA THR A 106 2.79 25.79 8.76
C THR A 106 2.40 24.37 9.18
N ALA A 107 3.23 23.37 8.82
CA ALA A 107 3.01 22.00 9.24
C ALA A 107 2.96 21.87 10.78
N GLU A 108 3.82 22.60 11.49
CA GLU A 108 3.84 22.63 12.96
C GLU A 108 2.54 23.21 13.53
N ASP A 109 2.06 24.34 13.00
CA ASP A 109 0.80 24.95 13.44
C ASP A 109 -0.40 24.05 13.12
N TRP A 110 -0.37 23.35 11.99
CA TRP A 110 -1.40 22.39 11.61
C TRP A 110 -1.43 21.20 12.59
N HIS A 111 -0.28 20.61 12.90
CA HIS A 111 -0.18 19.55 13.91
C HIS A 111 -0.66 19.97 15.29
N GLU A 112 -0.33 21.19 15.73
CA GLU A 112 -0.78 21.70 17.03
C GLU A 112 -2.31 21.89 17.07
N THR A 113 -2.96 22.18 15.94
CA THR A 113 -4.43 22.23 15.88
C THR A 113 -5.08 20.84 15.93
N LEU A 114 -4.41 19.80 15.43
CA LEU A 114 -4.91 18.42 15.43
C LEU A 114 -4.65 17.69 16.75
N ARG A 115 -3.53 17.97 17.41
CA ARG A 115 -3.10 17.33 18.67
C ARG A 115 -4.19 17.24 19.74
N PRO A 116 -4.96 18.30 20.08
CA PRO A 116 -5.97 18.19 21.13
C PRO A 116 -7.18 17.33 20.76
N LEU A 117 -7.38 17.06 19.46
CA LEU A 117 -8.52 16.30 18.91
C LEU A 117 -8.13 14.86 18.53
N SER A 118 -6.84 14.52 18.60
CA SER A 118 -6.27 13.26 18.14
C SER A 118 -5.80 12.41 19.31
N THR A 119 -5.78 11.09 19.12
CA THR A 119 -5.01 10.21 20.02
C THR A 119 -3.51 10.46 19.85
N ALA A 120 -2.72 10.03 20.84
CA ALA A 120 -1.27 10.11 20.75
C ALA A 120 -0.73 9.29 19.56
N ALA A 121 -1.34 8.12 19.29
CA ALA A 121 -1.00 7.25 18.17
C ALA A 121 -1.27 7.93 16.81
N LEU A 122 -2.41 8.64 16.68
CA LEU A 122 -2.69 9.39 15.45
C LEU A 122 -1.72 10.57 15.29
N THR A 123 -1.45 11.31 16.37
CA THR A 123 -0.50 12.44 16.34
C THR A 123 0.89 11.99 15.88
N GLU A 124 1.35 10.81 16.32
CA GLU A 124 2.63 10.26 15.89
C GLU A 124 2.68 9.98 14.39
N LYS A 125 1.57 9.49 13.80
CA LYS A 125 1.47 9.24 12.35
C LYS A 125 1.57 10.51 11.51
N PHE A 126 1.22 11.67 12.07
CA PHE A 126 1.37 12.96 11.37
C PHE A 126 2.79 13.53 11.44
N THR A 127 3.72 12.90 12.17
CA THR A 127 5.09 13.40 12.24
C THR A 127 5.73 13.50 10.86
N GLY A 128 6.07 14.73 10.44
CA GLY A 128 6.66 15.00 9.13
C GLY A 128 5.68 15.07 7.97
N VAL A 129 4.37 15.03 8.22
CA VAL A 129 3.33 15.29 7.21
C VAL A 129 3.10 16.79 7.09
N ASP A 130 2.95 17.29 5.86
CA ASP A 130 2.52 18.67 5.59
C ASP A 130 1.02 18.67 5.26
N GLN A 131 0.32 19.74 5.65
CA GLN A 131 -1.07 19.98 5.25
C GLN A 131 -1.21 20.00 3.71
N ALA A 132 -0.19 20.46 2.99
CA ALA A 132 -0.23 20.48 1.52
C ALA A 132 -0.29 19.08 0.89
N ASP A 133 0.12 18.04 1.62
CA ASP A 133 0.16 16.65 1.14
C ASP A 133 -1.12 15.87 1.45
N VAL A 134 -2.00 16.39 2.32
CA VAL A 134 -3.28 15.75 2.62
C VAL A 134 -4.35 16.12 1.59
N PRO A 135 -5.31 15.23 1.29
CA PRO A 135 -6.45 15.56 0.43
C PRO A 135 -7.17 16.81 0.93
N THR A 136 -7.22 17.82 0.06
CA THR A 136 -7.93 19.08 0.28
C THR A 136 -9.29 19.04 -0.39
N GLY A 137 -10.22 19.85 0.10
CA GLY A 137 -11.57 19.94 -0.44
C GLY A 137 -12.47 20.82 0.42
N ALA A 138 -13.71 21.01 -0.03
CA ALA A 138 -14.77 21.61 0.77
C ALA A 138 -15.74 20.51 1.23
N VAL A 139 -16.17 20.59 2.49
CA VAL A 139 -17.25 19.73 3.00
C VAL A 139 -18.53 20.04 2.21
N THR A 140 -19.14 19.02 1.61
CA THR A 140 -20.33 19.20 0.75
C THR A 140 -21.63 18.99 1.48
N ASP A 141 -21.66 18.11 2.48
CA ASP A 141 -22.83 17.77 3.28
C ASP A 141 -22.45 17.53 4.74
N ASP A 142 -23.47 17.41 5.61
CA ASP A 142 -23.28 17.12 7.03
C ASP A 142 -22.60 15.76 7.25
N PRO A 143 -21.74 15.62 8.28
CA PRO A 143 -21.14 14.34 8.62
C PRO A 143 -22.21 13.29 8.96
N THR A 144 -21.95 12.04 8.57
CA THR A 144 -22.79 10.90 8.96
C THR A 144 -22.07 10.06 10.01
N LEU A 145 -22.65 9.98 11.21
CA LEU A 145 -22.13 9.10 12.27
C LEU A 145 -22.67 7.67 12.17
N ARG A 146 -21.77 6.72 12.36
CA ARG A 146 -22.02 5.28 12.47
C ARG A 146 -21.46 4.79 13.81
N PRO A 147 -22.27 4.81 14.89
CA PRO A 147 -21.90 4.19 16.15
C PRO A 147 -21.56 2.72 15.92
N ARG A 148 -20.43 2.24 16.46
CA ARG A 148 -20.12 0.81 16.57
C ARG A 148 -20.08 0.32 18.01
N GLY A 149 -20.10 1.23 18.97
CA GLY A 149 -20.35 0.95 20.37
C GLY A 149 -20.36 2.20 21.24
N GLU A 150 -20.31 2.02 22.56
CA GLU A 150 -20.35 3.12 23.54
C GLU A 150 -19.15 4.05 23.42
N SER A 151 -17.98 3.52 23.05
CA SER A 151 -16.71 4.25 23.01
C SER A 151 -16.06 4.26 21.63
N PHE A 152 -16.79 3.86 20.58
CA PHE A 152 -16.30 3.87 19.20
C PHE A 152 -17.38 4.33 18.21
N VAL A 153 -17.04 5.35 17.40
CA VAL A 153 -17.89 5.92 16.37
C VAL A 153 -17.07 6.09 15.10
N GLU A 154 -17.62 5.67 13.96
CA GLU A 154 -17.09 6.01 12.64
C GLU A 154 -17.85 7.24 12.12
N ALA A 155 -17.15 8.28 11.68
CA ALA A 155 -17.74 9.46 11.05
C ALA A 155 -17.34 9.53 9.58
N LEU A 156 -18.33 9.73 8.71
CA LEU A 156 -18.12 9.91 7.28
C LEU A 156 -18.37 11.36 6.90
N ILE A 157 -17.35 12.02 6.36
CA ILE A 157 -17.42 13.43 5.94
C ILE A 157 -17.27 13.48 4.42
N PRO A 158 -18.34 13.85 3.71
CA PRO A 158 -18.28 14.02 2.27
C PRO A 158 -17.57 15.35 1.95
N LEU A 159 -16.55 15.26 1.12
CA LEU A 159 -15.86 16.40 0.52
C LEU A 159 -16.12 16.40 -1.00
N ASP A 160 -15.93 17.54 -1.64
CA ASP A 160 -16.04 17.66 -3.10
C ASP A 160 -14.99 16.85 -3.87
N THR A 161 -13.91 16.42 -3.20
CA THR A 161 -12.83 15.62 -3.77
C THR A 161 -12.90 14.12 -3.42
N GLY A 162 -13.86 13.70 -2.60
CA GLY A 162 -14.01 12.32 -2.12
C GLY A 162 -14.62 12.25 -0.71
N GLN A 163 -14.38 11.16 0.01
CA GLN A 163 -14.92 10.96 1.36
C GLN A 163 -13.80 10.73 2.38
N LEU A 164 -13.84 11.52 3.46
CA LEU A 164 -13.00 11.35 4.64
C LEU A 164 -13.73 10.46 5.64
N ARG A 165 -13.09 9.39 6.08
CA ARG A 165 -13.58 8.53 7.16
C ARG A 165 -12.72 8.74 8.40
N LEU A 166 -13.35 9.08 9.51
CA LEU A 166 -12.72 9.22 10.81
C LEU A 166 -13.17 8.09 11.73
N GLU A 167 -12.23 7.52 12.48
CA GLU A 167 -12.53 6.63 13.59
C GLU A 167 -12.32 7.40 14.89
N LEU A 168 -13.38 7.52 15.70
CA LEU A 168 -13.37 8.21 16.97
C LEU A 168 -13.45 7.20 18.11
N VAL A 169 -12.59 7.38 19.11
CA VAL A 169 -12.54 6.61 20.35
C VAL A 169 -12.80 7.50 21.55
N ALA A 170 -13.41 6.97 22.59
CA ALA A 170 -13.68 7.70 23.84
C ALA A 170 -12.96 7.09 25.04
N PRO A 171 -11.61 7.20 25.16
CA PRO A 171 -10.94 6.85 26.40
C PRO A 171 -11.56 7.64 27.55
N ASP A 172 -12.11 6.91 28.52
CA ASP A 172 -12.82 7.46 29.67
C ASP A 172 -13.99 8.43 29.33
N GLY A 173 -14.58 8.32 28.14
CA GLY A 173 -15.72 9.14 27.70
C GLY A 173 -15.37 10.50 27.07
N ARG A 174 -14.09 10.77 26.79
CA ARG A 174 -13.64 11.94 26.00
C ARG A 174 -13.29 11.50 24.59
N TRP A 175 -14.03 12.00 23.59
CA TRP A 175 -13.84 11.63 22.19
C TRP A 175 -12.57 12.21 21.59
N LEU A 176 -11.83 11.37 20.86
CA LEU A 176 -10.63 11.69 20.10
C LEU A 176 -10.63 10.91 18.79
N VAL A 177 -10.06 11.49 17.74
CA VAL A 177 -9.85 10.80 16.47
C VAL A 177 -8.62 9.91 16.59
N ASP A 178 -8.76 8.64 16.25
CA ASP A 178 -7.69 7.63 16.29
C ASP A 178 -7.17 7.25 14.91
N ALA A 179 -8.03 7.33 13.89
CA ALA A 179 -7.65 7.06 12.51
C ALA A 179 -8.36 8.00 11.53
N VAL A 180 -7.66 8.26 10.43
CA VAL A 180 -8.14 9.03 9.27
C VAL A 180 -7.89 8.18 8.04
N ASP A 181 -8.91 8.02 7.22
CA ASP A 181 -8.85 7.32 5.95
C ASP A 181 -9.54 8.16 4.87
N TRP A 182 -9.05 8.06 3.64
CA TRP A 182 -9.52 8.82 2.50
C TRP A 182 -9.86 7.90 1.34
N SER A 183 -11.05 8.08 0.80
CA SER A 183 -11.49 7.38 -0.41
C SER A 183 -11.89 8.40 -1.49
N ARG A 184 -11.56 8.08 -2.75
CA ARG A 184 -12.08 8.81 -3.90
C ARG A 184 -13.32 8.06 -4.40
N ASP A 185 -14.39 8.78 -4.67
CA ASP A 185 -15.52 8.21 -5.41
C ASP A 185 -15.02 7.87 -6.84
N GLU A 186 -15.18 6.62 -7.27
CA GLU A 186 -14.79 6.13 -8.62
C GLU A 186 -15.79 6.56 -9.71
#